data_AF-A0A917E4L3-F1
#
_entry.id   AF-A0A917E4L3-F1
#
_cell.length_a   1.000
_cell.length_b   1.000
_cell.length_c   1.000
_cell.angle_alpha   90.00
_cell.angle_beta   90.00
_cell.angle_gamma   90.00
#
_symmetry.space_group_name_H-M   'P 1'
#
loop_
_entity.id
_entity.type
_entity.pdbx_description
1 polymer ?
#
loop_
_entity_poly.entity_id
_entity_poly.type
_entity_poly.pdbx_seq_one_letter_code
_entity_poly.pdbx_strand_id
1 'polypeptide(L)' 'MKNPCHAGPVSDHFDGQRFFNPGQESTDRSLAELLRWQRSGKRVPWPRQAPPIVPVVPPARSTSLRVTMVGHACVLI' A
#
# COMPACT_ATOMS: atom_id res chain seq x y z
N MET A 1 -22.74 13.44 -1.72
CA MET A 1 -22.35 12.99 -3.08
C MET A 1 -22.33 11.47 -3.07
N LYS A 2 -23.02 10.79 -4.00
CA LYS A 2 -22.98 9.33 -4.14
C LYS A 2 -21.64 8.93 -4.77
N ASN A 3 -20.98 7.92 -4.21
CA ASN A 3 -19.74 7.39 -4.78
C ASN A 3 -20.07 6.63 -6.07
N PRO A 4 -19.52 7.01 -7.25
CA PRO A 4 -19.86 6.38 -8.52
C PRO A 4 -19.45 4.90 -8.60
N CYS A 5 -18.52 4.46 -7.74
CA CYS A 5 -17.90 3.14 -7.85
C CYS A 5 -18.52 2.06 -6.94
N HIS A 6 -19.37 2.42 -5.97
CA HIS A 6 -20.02 1.43 -5.09
C HIS A 6 -21.35 1.96 -4.53
N ALA A 7 -22.41 1.15 -4.66
CA ALA A 7 -23.77 1.46 -4.20
C ALA A 7 -24.34 0.32 -3.33
N GLY A 8 -23.54 -0.18 -2.38
CA GLY A 8 -23.97 -1.17 -1.40
C GLY A 8 -24.63 -0.57 -0.15
N PRO A 9 -25.33 -1.38 0.67
CA PRO A 9 -25.84 -0.95 1.97
C PRO A 9 -24.69 -0.65 2.94
N VAL A 10 -24.99 0.15 3.98
CA VAL A 10 -24.07 0.36 5.11
C VAL A 10 -23.69 -0.99 5.71
N SER A 11 -22.40 -1.18 5.96
CA SER A 11 -21.83 -2.40 6.55
C SER A 11 -20.74 -2.05 7.55
N ASP A 12 -20.20 -3.06 8.23
CA ASP A 12 -19.13 -2.91 9.23
C ASP A 12 -17.91 -2.15 8.70
N HIS A 13 -17.71 -2.12 7.38
CA HIS A 13 -16.57 -1.45 6.74
C HIS A 13 -16.98 -0.38 5.71
N PHE A 14 -18.26 -0.05 5.58
CA PHE A 14 -18.76 0.90 4.58
C PHE A 14 -19.87 1.78 5.14
N ASP A 15 -19.70 3.10 5.09
CA ASP A 15 -20.62 4.07 5.71
C ASP A 15 -21.73 4.55 4.76
N GLY A 16 -21.83 3.95 3.57
CA GLY A 16 -22.73 4.41 2.51
C GLY A 16 -22.08 5.38 1.52
N GLN A 17 -20.86 5.85 1.80
CA GLN A 17 -20.10 6.74 0.92
C GLN A 17 -18.67 6.23 0.65
N ARG A 18 -17.95 5.76 1.68
CA ARG A 18 -16.56 5.32 1.59
C ARG A 18 -16.34 4.08 2.47
N PHE A 19 -15.30 3.34 2.13
CA PHE A 19 -14.83 2.23 2.95
C PHE A 19 -13.94 2.74 4.07
N PHE A 20 -14.02 2.10 5.23
CA PHE A 20 -13.21 2.39 6.41
C PHE A 20 -12.80 1.10 7.14
N ASN A 21 -11.80 1.20 8.02
CA ASN A 21 -11.32 0.06 8.81
C ASN A 21 -11.65 0.26 10.30
N PRO A 22 -12.63 -0.48 10.86
CA PRO A 22 -13.03 -0.38 12.26
C PRO A 22 -11.85 -0.62 13.22
N GLY A 23 -11.76 0.17 14.27
CA GLY A 23 -10.72 0.01 15.30
C GLY A 23 -9.33 0.45 14.85
N GLN A 24 -9.17 1.01 13.65
CA GLN A 24 -7.95 1.70 13.25
C GLN A 24 -8.15 3.22 13.34
N GLU A 25 -7.06 3.93 13.62
CA GLU A 25 -7.06 5.39 13.52
C GLU A 25 -7.45 5.81 12.10
N SER A 26 -8.18 6.94 12.00
CA SER A 26 -8.54 7.46 10.68
C SER A 26 -7.29 7.64 9.83
N THR A 27 -7.34 7.16 8.59
CA THR A 27 -6.23 7.30 7.64
C THR A 27 -6.09 8.75 7.13
N ASP A 28 -7.07 9.60 7.41
CA ASP A 28 -7.05 11.01 7.04
C ASP A 28 -5.96 11.74 7.81
N ARG A 29 -5.00 12.31 7.06
CA ARG A 29 -3.92 13.13 7.61
C ARG A 29 -4.32 14.61 7.57
N SER A 30 -4.07 15.31 8.66
CA SER A 30 -4.29 16.75 8.77
C SER A 30 -3.24 17.56 7.98
N LEU A 31 -3.59 18.80 7.59
CA LEU A 31 -2.66 19.73 6.96
C LEU A 31 -1.44 20.03 7.85
N ALA A 32 -1.64 20.06 9.17
CA ALA A 32 -0.56 20.23 10.12
C ALA A 32 0.43 19.05 10.10
N GLU A 33 -0.04 17.81 9.95
CA GLU A 33 0.83 16.65 9.75
C GLU A 33 1.63 16.73 8.45
N LEU A 34 0.99 17.18 7.36
CA LEU A 34 1.66 17.37 6.08
C LEU A 34 2.78 18.42 6.17
N LEU A 35 2.52 19.56 6.80
CA LEU A 35 3.51 20.62 7.02
C LEU A 35 4.65 20.15 7.92
N ARG A 36 4.34 19.39 8.98
CA ARG A 36 5.37 18.78 9.83
C ARG A 36 6.26 17.85 9.03
N TRP A 37 5.70 16.93 8.26
CA TRP A 37 6.45 16.01 7.40
C TRP A 37 7.33 16.76 6.39
N GLN A 38 6.81 17.80 5.75
CA GLN A 38 7.57 18.58 4.77
C GLN A 38 8.78 19.28 5.40
N ARG A 39 8.66 19.73 6.66
CA ARG A 39 9.72 20.42 7.41
C ARG A 39 10.70 19.48 8.10
N SER A 40 10.24 18.32 8.56
CA SER A 40 11.04 17.34 9.29
C SER A 40 11.66 16.26 8.40
N GLY A 41 11.19 16.13 7.16
CA GLY A 41 11.64 15.12 6.22
C GLY A 41 13.12 15.27 5.89
N LYS A 42 13.96 14.38 6.43
CA LYS A 42 15.32 14.16 5.92
C LYS A 42 15.21 13.64 4.49
N ARG A 43 15.29 14.55 3.52
CA ARG A 43 15.31 14.20 2.10
C ARG A 43 16.60 13.44 1.81
N VAL A 44 16.51 12.13 1.72
CA VAL A 44 17.61 11.31 1.22
C VAL A 44 17.74 11.55 -0.28
N PRO A 45 18.97 11.80 -0.79
CA PRO A 45 19.18 11.94 -2.21
C PRO A 45 18.80 10.64 -2.91
N TRP A 46 18.18 10.77 -4.08
CA TRP A 46 17.95 9.61 -4.92
C TRP A 46 19.31 9.01 -5.34
N PRO A 47 19.49 7.69 -5.25
CA PRO A 47 20.75 7.08 -5.64
C PRO A 47 20.95 7.23 -7.15
N ARG A 48 22.20 7.47 -7.59
CA ARG A 48 22.53 7.58 -9.02
C ARG A 48 22.29 6.28 -9.79
N GLN A 49 22.36 5.15 -9.09
CA GLN A 49 22.15 3.82 -9.63
C GLN A 49 21.28 3.03 -8.66
N ALA A 50 20.35 2.25 -9.21
CA ALA A 50 19.58 1.31 -8.39
C ALA A 50 20.51 0.24 -7.81
N PRO A 51 20.22 -0.29 -6.60
CA PRO A 51 20.90 -1.48 -6.10
C PRO A 51 20.78 -2.64 -7.09
N PRO A 52 21.80 -3.52 -7.18
CA PRO A 52 21.72 -4.69 -8.03
C PRO A 52 20.55 -5.58 -7.60
N ILE A 53 19.75 -6.01 -8.57
CA ILE A 53 18.64 -6.95 -8.36
C ILE A 53 19.10 -8.31 -8.86
N VAL A 54 18.97 -9.34 -8.01
CA VAL A 54 19.21 -10.72 -8.40
C VAL A 54 17.87 -11.35 -8.77
N PRO A 55 17.65 -11.75 -10.04
CA PRO A 55 16.43 -12.43 -10.44
C PRO A 55 16.31 -13.78 -9.73
N VAL A 56 15.09 -14.10 -9.29
CA VAL A 56 14.74 -15.43 -8.79
C VAL A 56 13.92 -16.14 -9.86
N VAL A 57 14.36 -17.34 -10.24
CA VAL A 57 13.58 -18.24 -11.09
C VAL A 57 13.04 -19.37 -10.20
N PRO A 58 11.76 -19.34 -9.81
CA PRO A 58 11.18 -20.43 -9.05
C PRO A 58 11.12 -21.71 -9.91
N PRO A 59 11.19 -22.91 -9.32
CA PRO A 59 11.01 -24.13 -10.08
C PRO A 59 9.58 -24.24 -10.59
N ALA A 60 9.41 -25.01 -11.66
CA ALA A 60 8.10 -25.22 -12.29
C ALA A 60 7.03 -25.81 -11.37
N ARG A 61 7.43 -26.54 -10.32
CA ARG A 61 6.53 -27.10 -9.30
C ARG A 61 7.17 -27.04 -7.93
N SER A 62 6.35 -26.87 -6.90
CA SER A 62 6.75 -26.96 -5.50
C SER A 62 5.66 -27.67 -4.71
N THR A 63 6.07 -28.46 -3.72
CA THR A 63 5.17 -29.11 -2.75
C THR A 63 4.87 -28.21 -1.54
N SER A 64 5.49 -27.03 -1.48
CA SER A 64 5.34 -26.06 -0.39
C SER A 64 5.05 -24.68 -0.96
N LEU A 65 4.35 -23.83 -0.19
CA LEU A 65 4.08 -22.44 -0.58
C LEU A 65 5.41 -21.72 -0.84
N ARG A 66 5.50 -21.06 -2.00
CA ARG A 66 6.61 -20.17 -2.34
C ARG A 66 6.06 -18.79 -2.65
N VAL A 67 6.81 -17.76 -2.25
CA VAL A 67 6.45 -16.37 -2.50
C VAL A 67 7.73 -15.65 -2.89
N THR A 68 7.73 -14.99 -4.04
CA THR A 68 8.87 -14.25 -4.59
C THR A 68 8.45 -12.80 -4.83
N MET A 69 9.21 -11.85 -4.30
CA MET A 69 9.00 -10.43 -4.57
C MET A 69 9.50 -10.09 -5.97
N VAL A 70 8.62 -9.60 -6.86
CA VAL A 70 8.97 -9.19 -8.24
C VAL A 70 8.94 -7.68 -8.45
N GLY A 71 8.59 -6.91 -7.41
CA GLY A 71 8.54 -5.45 -7.43
C GLY A 71 8.35 -4.86 -6.03
N HIS A 72 7.88 -3.62 -5.93
CA HIS A 72 7.68 -2.98 -4.61
C HIS A 72 6.45 -3.52 -3.86
N ALA A 73 5.38 -3.81 -4.60
CA ALA A 73 4.10 -4.29 -4.07
C ALA A 73 3.53 -5.45 -4.91
N CYS A 74 4.41 -6.18 -5.61
CA CYS A 74 4.02 -7.29 -6.48
C CYS A 74 4.77 -8.55 -6.06
N VAL A 75 4.02 -9.62 -5.85
CA VAL A 75 4.54 -10.94 -5.46
C VAL A 75 4.09 -12.00 -6.45
N LEU A 76 4.99 -12.92 -6.75
CA LEU A 76 4.72 -14.17 -7.44
C LEU A 76 4.56 -15.27 -6.40
N ILE A 77 3.43 -15.97 -6.42
CA ILE A 77 3.07 -17.05 -5.50
C ILE A 77 2.94 -18.35 -6.29
#